data_AF-A0A5N7Z631-F1
#
_entry.id   AF-A0A5N7Z631-F1
#
_cell.length_a   1.000
_cell.length_b   1.000
_cell.length_c   1.000
_cell.angle_alpha   90.00
_cell.angle_beta   90.00
_cell.angle_gamma   90.00
#
_symmetry.space_group_name_H-M   'P 1'
#
loop_
_entity.id
_entity.type
_entity.pdbx_description
1 polymer ?
#
loop_
_entity_poly.entity_id
_entity_poly.type
_entity_poly.pdbx_seq_one_letter_code
_entity_poly.pdbx_strand_id
1 'polypeptide(L)'
;MPKSRGRKNKKTKNKTNTSKKRNPNREVFKQNGLELIREGKNVFLKNTRTDEEQKKFNEELAKNRPLQLEKMEKDIERVIEIFTQYDRFILLGALAYNHIAKHASVEDDGLSEVTLEYGLSFATAIKEVSEIVPSNEILHELIDRLIEIRHQYNVYIMTESVTGKYLEIKGQLRFKTILEALYIRGNGYMHHVYNIYKELFSGHDDMLKNKYGFTSNEILERIF
;
A
#
# COMPACT_ATOMS: atom_id res chain seq x y z
N MET A 1 -19.98 -32.24 58.29
CA MET A 1 -20.55 -30.87 58.19
C MET A 1 -19.47 -29.95 57.63
N PRO A 2 -19.78 -28.88 56.85
CA PRO A 2 -21.06 -28.51 56.27
C PRO A 2 -21.07 -28.56 54.73
N LYS A 3 -22.23 -28.95 54.21
CA LYS A 3 -22.65 -28.80 52.81
C LYS A 3 -22.78 -27.30 52.52
N SER A 4 -22.02 -26.78 51.55
CA SER A 4 -22.16 -25.41 51.09
C SER A 4 -23.41 -25.28 50.21
N ARG A 5 -24.28 -24.37 50.63
CA ARG A 5 -25.65 -24.15 50.17
C ARG A 5 -25.70 -23.72 48.71
N GLY A 6 -26.65 -24.31 47.99
CA GLY A 6 -26.99 -23.95 46.61
C GLY A 6 -27.26 -22.46 46.44
N ARG A 7 -26.61 -21.87 45.46
CA ARG A 7 -26.96 -20.54 44.94
C ARG A 7 -27.80 -20.75 43.69
N LYS A 8 -29.08 -20.43 43.85
CA LYS A 8 -30.14 -20.49 42.84
C LYS A 8 -29.71 -19.87 41.51
N ASN A 9 -30.04 -20.58 40.43
CA ASN A 9 -30.12 -20.11 39.06
C ASN A 9 -30.70 -18.69 38.98
N LYS A 10 -29.87 -17.70 38.65
CA LYS A 10 -30.35 -16.45 38.07
C LYS A 10 -30.11 -16.53 36.56
N LYS A 11 -31.10 -17.06 35.85
CA LYS A 11 -31.22 -16.96 34.39
C LYS A 11 -31.30 -15.47 34.04
N THR A 12 -30.17 -14.82 33.78
CA THR A 12 -30.16 -13.56 33.04
C THR A 12 -30.41 -13.87 31.57
N LYS A 13 -31.70 -14.12 31.26
CA LYS A 13 -32.23 -13.82 29.94
C LYS A 13 -32.10 -12.31 29.76
N ASN A 14 -31.11 -11.88 28.99
CA ASN A 14 -31.20 -10.69 28.17
C ASN A 14 -30.42 -10.98 26.89
N LYS A 15 -31.05 -11.76 26.00
CA LYS A 15 -30.81 -11.63 24.57
C LYS A 15 -31.29 -10.24 24.19
N THR A 16 -30.40 -9.26 24.28
CA THR A 16 -30.56 -8.03 23.50
C THR A 16 -30.40 -8.45 22.05
N ASN A 17 -31.52 -8.73 21.39
CA ASN A 17 -31.66 -8.58 19.95
C ASN A 17 -31.44 -7.11 19.64
N THR A 18 -30.18 -6.67 19.64
CA THR A 18 -29.79 -5.48 18.90
C THR A 18 -29.90 -5.87 17.44
N SER A 19 -31.07 -5.63 16.85
CA SER A 19 -31.13 -5.43 15.41
C SER A 19 -30.07 -4.37 15.11
N LYS A 20 -28.98 -4.78 14.45
CA LYS A 20 -27.95 -3.85 13.99
C LYS A 20 -28.70 -2.82 13.14
N LYS A 21 -28.90 -1.60 13.67
CA LYS A 21 -29.41 -0.47 12.89
C LYS A 21 -28.49 -0.39 11.68
N ARG A 22 -29.01 -0.76 10.50
CA ARG A 22 -28.26 -0.62 9.25
C ARG A 22 -27.92 0.85 9.12
N ASN A 23 -26.63 1.17 9.11
CA ASN A 23 -26.16 2.53 8.94
C ASN A 23 -26.75 3.05 7.61
N PRO A 24 -27.53 4.14 7.60
CA PRO A 24 -28.21 4.62 6.40
C PRO A 24 -27.24 5.00 5.27
N ASN A 25 -25.97 5.25 5.58
CA ASN A 25 -24.92 5.58 4.61
C ASN A 25 -24.05 4.37 4.22
N ARG A 26 -24.58 3.14 4.40
CA ARG A 26 -23.88 1.92 4.00
C ARG A 26 -24.22 1.58 2.56
N GLU A 27 -23.27 1.79 1.66
CA GLU A 27 -23.36 1.35 0.27
C GLU A 27 -22.66 -0.01 0.13
N VAL A 28 -23.29 -0.95 -0.57
CA VAL A 28 -22.73 -2.28 -0.82
C VAL A 28 -22.71 -2.54 -2.31
N PHE A 29 -21.51 -2.69 -2.87
CA PHE A 29 -21.29 -3.05 -4.25
C PHE A 29 -20.78 -4.49 -4.32
N LYS A 30 -21.37 -5.31 -5.18
CA LYS A 30 -20.96 -6.70 -5.39
C LYS A 30 -20.49 -6.89 -6.82
N GLN A 31 -19.25 -7.31 -7.00
CA GLN A 31 -18.70 -7.59 -8.32
C GLN A 31 -17.66 -8.71 -8.22
N ASN A 32 -17.75 -9.70 -9.11
CA ASN A 32 -16.77 -10.78 -9.31
C ASN A 32 -16.31 -11.48 -8.00
N GLY A 33 -17.25 -11.77 -7.10
CA GLY A 33 -16.97 -12.43 -5.82
C GLY A 33 -16.31 -11.53 -4.77
N LEU A 34 -16.34 -10.21 -4.96
CA LEU A 34 -15.97 -9.21 -3.96
C LEU A 34 -17.20 -8.39 -3.58
N GLU A 35 -17.32 -8.13 -2.28
CA GLU A 35 -18.30 -7.22 -1.70
C GLU A 35 -17.55 -6.01 -1.15
N LEU A 36 -17.73 -4.86 -1.79
CA LEU A 36 -17.19 -3.58 -1.36
C LEU A 36 -18.26 -2.88 -0.54
N ILE A 37 -17.96 -2.63 0.73
CA ILE A 37 -18.88 -2.01 1.70
C ILE A 37 -18.30 -0.64 2.03
N ARG A 38 -18.99 0.42 1.59
CA ARG A 38 -18.63 1.79 1.98
C ARG A 38 -19.50 2.22 3.15
N GLU A 39 -18.88 2.66 4.24
CA GLU A 39 -19.55 3.26 5.40
C GLU A 39 -18.99 4.67 5.60
N GLY A 40 -19.62 5.67 4.97
CA GLY A 40 -19.13 7.06 4.97
C GLY A 40 -17.82 7.21 4.18
N LYS A 41 -16.73 7.56 4.88
CA LYS A 41 -15.37 7.67 4.31
C LYS A 41 -14.61 6.33 4.28
N ASN A 42 -15.08 5.33 5.04
CA ASN A 42 -14.39 4.05 5.14
C ASN A 42 -14.88 3.09 4.06
N VAL A 43 -13.94 2.36 3.45
CA VAL A 43 -14.21 1.32 2.46
C VAL A 43 -13.68 -0.01 2.97
N PHE A 44 -14.55 -1.01 3.06
CA PHE A 44 -14.22 -2.37 3.42
C PHE A 44 -14.34 -3.27 2.20
N LEU A 45 -13.38 -4.16 2.02
CA LEU A 45 -13.42 -5.20 1.00
C LEU A 45 -13.67 -6.55 1.67
N LYS A 46 -14.63 -7.31 1.18
CA LYS A 46 -14.90 -8.66 1.65
C LYS A 46 -14.89 -9.64 0.48
N ASN A 47 -14.14 -10.73 0.61
CA ASN A 47 -14.20 -11.82 -0.35
C ASN A 47 -15.47 -12.65 -0.10
N THR A 48 -16.27 -12.82 -1.16
CA THR A 48 -17.50 -13.65 -1.15
C THR A 48 -17.41 -14.81 -2.13
N ARG A 49 -16.23 -15.08 -2.71
CA ARG A 49 -16.01 -16.23 -3.58
C ARG A 49 -16.19 -17.53 -2.79
N THR A 50 -16.80 -18.51 -3.45
CA THR A 50 -16.75 -19.91 -3.00
C THR A 50 -15.34 -20.48 -3.18
N ASP A 51 -15.05 -21.62 -2.53
CA ASP A 51 -13.74 -22.27 -2.66
C ASP A 51 -13.42 -22.65 -4.12
N GLU A 52 -14.43 -23.07 -4.89
CA GLU A 52 -14.28 -23.40 -6.31
C GLU A 52 -14.00 -22.15 -7.17
N GLU A 53 -14.68 -21.04 -6.92
CA GLU A 53 -14.44 -19.76 -7.59
C GLU A 53 -13.06 -19.18 -7.25
N GLN A 54 -12.65 -19.29 -5.99
CA GLN A 54 -11.33 -18.86 -5.54
C GLN A 54 -10.23 -19.70 -6.19
N LYS A 55 -10.45 -21.01 -6.35
CA LYS A 55 -9.49 -21.89 -7.04
C LYS A 55 -9.35 -21.53 -8.52
N LYS A 56 -10.47 -21.34 -9.24
CA LYS A 56 -10.45 -20.89 -10.65
C LYS A 56 -9.73 -19.55 -10.81
N PHE A 57 -10.01 -18.59 -9.92
CA PHE A 57 -9.34 -17.30 -9.92
C PHE A 57 -7.82 -17.43 -9.70
N ASN A 58 -7.40 -18.27 -8.75
CA ASN A 58 -5.97 -18.53 -8.52
C ASN A 58 -5.29 -19.20 -9.72
N GLU A 59 -6.00 -20.11 -10.41
CA GLU A 59 -5.50 -20.74 -11.64
C GLU A 59 -5.35 -19.73 -12.79
N GLU A 60 -6.29 -18.78 -12.94
CA GLU A 60 -6.17 -17.69 -13.91
C GLU A 60 -4.99 -16.76 -13.58
N LEU A 61 -4.82 -16.40 -12.31
CA LEU A 61 -3.65 -15.62 -11.87
C LEU A 61 -2.34 -16.33 -12.17
N ALA A 62 -2.27 -17.65 -11.89
CA ALA A 62 -1.09 -18.44 -12.17
C ALA A 62 -0.75 -18.48 -13.67
N LYS A 63 -1.78 -18.58 -14.53
CA LYS A 63 -1.62 -18.55 -16.00
C LYS A 63 -1.18 -17.18 -16.53
N ASN A 64 -1.67 -16.09 -15.94
CA ASN A 64 -1.35 -14.73 -16.39
C ASN A 64 -0.02 -14.20 -15.81
N ARG A 65 0.51 -14.82 -14.75
CA ARG A 65 1.75 -14.39 -14.10
C ARG A 65 2.97 -14.31 -15.06
N PRO A 66 3.22 -15.27 -15.97
CA PRO A 66 4.31 -15.15 -16.94
C PRO A 66 4.12 -13.97 -17.89
N LEU A 67 2.89 -13.70 -18.34
CA LEU A 67 2.59 -12.55 -19.21
C LEU A 67 2.86 -11.22 -18.48
N GLN A 68 2.58 -11.15 -17.18
CA GLN A 68 2.89 -9.99 -16.35
C GLN A 68 4.41 -9.75 -16.28
N LEU A 69 5.19 -10.83 -16.11
CA LEU A 69 6.65 -10.75 -16.07
C LEU A 69 7.22 -10.30 -17.42
N GLU A 70 6.74 -10.88 -18.52
CA GLU A 70 7.17 -10.50 -19.87
C GLU A 70 6.87 -9.03 -20.17
N LYS A 71 5.70 -8.52 -19.74
CA LYS A 71 5.36 -7.10 -19.87
C LYS A 71 6.35 -6.21 -19.12
N MET A 72 6.74 -6.62 -17.91
CA MET A 72 7.69 -5.88 -17.07
C MET A 72 9.10 -5.89 -17.66
N GLU A 73 9.54 -7.02 -18.18
CA GLU A 73 10.82 -7.13 -18.88
C GLU A 73 10.87 -6.19 -20.10
N LYS A 74 9.80 -6.13 -20.90
CA LYS A 74 9.68 -5.20 -22.03
C LYS A 74 9.72 -3.73 -21.62
N ASP A 75 9.02 -3.36 -20.55
CA ASP A 75 9.07 -1.98 -20.05
C ASP A 75 10.48 -1.64 -19.54
N ILE A 76 11.19 -2.58 -18.88
CA ILE A 76 12.58 -2.41 -18.45
C ILE A 76 13.52 -2.25 -19.65
N GLU A 77 13.42 -3.11 -20.65
CA GLU A 77 14.20 -3.03 -21.89
C GLU A 77 14.03 -1.66 -22.55
N ARG A 78 12.78 -1.19 -22.64
CA ARG A 78 12.47 0.12 -23.22
C ARG A 78 13.09 1.28 -22.42
N VAL A 79 13.08 1.20 -21.09
CA VAL A 79 13.75 2.21 -20.25
C VAL A 79 15.27 2.20 -20.48
N ILE A 80 15.87 1.01 -20.59
CA ILE A 80 17.30 0.87 -20.90
C ILE A 80 17.62 1.50 -22.26
N GLU A 81 16.80 1.25 -23.28
CA GLU A 81 16.94 1.89 -24.60
C GLU A 81 16.92 3.41 -24.50
N ILE A 82 15.95 3.98 -23.78
CA ILE A 82 15.83 5.43 -23.61
C ILE A 82 17.09 6.01 -22.96
N PHE A 83 17.58 5.43 -21.87
CA PHE A 83 18.80 5.90 -21.19
C PHE A 83 20.09 5.66 -21.97
N THR A 84 20.07 4.75 -22.94
CA THR A 84 21.20 4.50 -23.85
C THR A 84 21.19 5.50 -25.01
N GLN A 85 19.99 5.84 -25.52
CA GLN A 85 19.83 6.67 -26.72
C GLN A 85 19.87 8.17 -26.45
N TYR A 86 19.46 8.64 -25.28
CA TYR A 86 19.29 10.06 -24.98
C TYR A 86 20.18 10.56 -23.85
N ASP A 87 20.36 11.88 -23.77
CA ASP A 87 21.12 12.55 -22.72
C ASP A 87 20.50 12.29 -21.34
N ARG A 88 21.22 11.51 -20.54
CA ARG A 88 20.75 11.07 -19.22
C ARG A 88 20.64 12.22 -18.22
N PHE A 89 21.40 13.30 -18.36
CA PHE A 89 21.26 14.46 -17.49
C PHE A 89 19.93 15.16 -17.74
N ILE A 90 19.51 15.26 -19.01
CA ILE A 90 18.21 15.83 -19.36
C ILE A 90 17.07 14.91 -18.91
N LEU A 91 17.20 13.59 -19.12
CA LEU A 91 16.25 12.60 -18.62
C LEU A 91 16.08 12.70 -17.09
N LEU A 92 17.19 12.66 -16.35
CA LEU A 92 17.17 12.79 -14.88
C LEU A 92 16.66 14.15 -14.43
N GLY A 93 16.97 15.22 -15.15
CA GLY A 93 16.43 16.56 -14.90
C GLY A 93 14.90 16.60 -14.99
N ALA A 94 14.32 15.92 -15.99
CA ALA A 94 12.87 15.80 -16.11
C ALA A 94 12.24 14.99 -14.97
N LEU A 95 12.88 13.88 -14.57
CA LEU A 95 12.43 13.08 -13.42
C LEU A 95 12.49 13.88 -12.11
N ALA A 96 13.57 14.63 -11.90
CA ALA A 96 13.75 15.49 -10.73
C ALA A 96 12.72 16.62 -10.71
N TYR A 97 12.44 17.23 -11.86
CA TYR A 97 11.39 18.24 -11.97
C TYR A 97 10.01 17.65 -11.64
N ASN A 98 9.67 16.47 -12.17
CA ASN A 98 8.42 15.77 -11.85
C ASN A 98 8.31 15.47 -10.34
N HIS A 99 9.41 15.10 -9.68
CA HIS A 99 9.45 14.92 -8.24
C HIS A 99 9.21 16.23 -7.48
N ILE A 100 9.94 17.30 -7.81
CA ILE A 100 9.76 18.61 -7.16
C ILE A 100 8.34 19.13 -7.34
N ALA A 101 7.78 19.00 -8.54
CA ALA A 101 6.41 19.44 -8.85
C ALA A 101 5.35 18.68 -8.03
N LYS A 102 5.62 17.42 -7.66
CA LYS A 102 4.69 16.55 -6.93
C LYS A 102 5.01 16.38 -5.45
N HIS A 103 6.12 16.92 -4.96
CA HIS A 103 6.60 16.74 -3.58
C HIS A 103 5.58 17.10 -2.50
N ALA A 104 4.71 18.09 -2.74
CA ALA A 104 3.67 18.49 -1.79
C ALA A 104 2.31 17.81 -2.03
N SER A 105 2.20 16.95 -3.05
CA SER A 105 0.95 16.27 -3.37
C SER A 105 0.73 15.09 -2.45
N VAL A 106 -0.37 15.12 -1.70
CA VAL A 106 -0.82 13.99 -0.87
C VAL A 106 -1.15 12.76 -1.73
N GLU A 107 -1.45 12.96 -3.01
CA GLU A 107 -1.80 11.91 -3.97
C GLU A 107 -0.58 11.18 -4.54
N ASP A 108 0.63 11.76 -4.44
CA ASP A 108 1.84 11.16 -5.01
C ASP A 108 2.34 9.97 -4.17
N ASP A 109 2.10 9.97 -2.85
CA ASP A 109 2.48 8.86 -1.94
C ASP A 109 3.94 8.37 -2.16
N GLY A 110 4.86 9.31 -2.41
CA GLY A 110 6.28 9.02 -2.70
C GLY A 110 6.56 8.39 -4.06
N LEU A 111 5.56 8.25 -4.94
CA LEU A 111 5.72 7.67 -6.28
C LEU A 111 6.77 8.41 -7.09
N SER A 112 6.75 9.75 -7.10
CA SER A 112 7.69 10.54 -7.90
C SER A 112 9.14 10.41 -7.43
N GLU A 113 9.36 10.25 -6.13
CA GLU A 113 10.67 9.99 -5.53
C GLU A 113 11.19 8.61 -5.98
N VAL A 114 10.35 7.58 -5.88
CA VAL A 114 10.68 6.21 -6.33
C VAL A 114 11.02 6.20 -7.83
N THR A 115 10.23 6.89 -8.65
CA THR A 115 10.48 7.01 -10.09
C THR A 115 11.84 7.67 -10.36
N LEU A 116 12.21 8.72 -9.62
CA LEU A 116 13.51 9.37 -9.74
C LEU A 116 14.65 8.42 -9.34
N GLU A 117 14.54 7.70 -8.22
CA GLU A 117 15.55 6.74 -7.78
C GLU A 117 15.76 5.58 -8.77
N TYR A 118 14.67 5.08 -9.36
CA TYR A 118 14.75 4.08 -10.41
C TYR A 118 15.48 4.64 -11.64
N GLY A 119 15.10 5.84 -12.08
CA GLY A 119 15.80 6.53 -13.16
C GLY A 119 17.29 6.71 -12.89
N LEU A 120 17.66 7.09 -11.67
CA LEU A 120 19.06 7.21 -11.24
C LEU A 120 19.78 5.87 -11.28
N SER A 121 19.12 4.79 -10.88
CA SER A 121 19.68 3.43 -10.93
C SER A 121 19.97 3.01 -12.38
N PHE A 122 19.05 3.26 -13.32
CA PHE A 122 19.30 3.00 -14.75
C PHE A 122 20.41 3.90 -15.30
N ALA A 123 20.37 5.20 -15.01
CA ALA A 123 21.35 6.15 -15.50
C ALA A 123 22.77 5.85 -15.01
N THR A 124 22.94 5.26 -13.83
CA THR A 124 24.26 4.89 -13.28
C THR A 124 24.72 3.50 -13.72
N ALA A 125 23.80 2.59 -14.07
CA ALA A 125 24.13 1.25 -14.53
C ALA A 125 24.59 1.21 -16.00
N ILE A 126 24.05 2.10 -16.84
CA ILE A 126 24.34 2.15 -18.28
C ILE A 126 25.68 2.89 -18.51
N LYS A 127 26.53 2.38 -19.41
CA LYS A 127 27.87 2.96 -19.64
C LYS A 127 27.88 3.95 -20.80
N GLU A 128 27.04 3.71 -21.80
CA GLU A 128 26.96 4.40 -23.09
C GLU A 128 26.39 5.81 -22.96
N VAL A 129 27.23 6.83 -23.06
CA VAL A 129 26.78 8.23 -22.94
C VAL A 129 26.29 8.70 -24.31
N SER A 130 25.07 9.22 -24.37
CA SER A 130 24.51 9.92 -25.52
C SER A 130 24.32 11.40 -25.19
N GLU A 131 24.46 12.24 -26.20
CA GLU A 131 24.22 13.69 -26.13
C GLU A 131 22.92 14.09 -26.87
N ILE A 132 22.15 13.10 -27.32
CA ILE A 132 20.89 13.36 -28.04
C ILE A 132 19.86 13.88 -27.05
N VAL A 133 19.36 15.09 -27.30
CA VAL A 133 18.33 15.71 -26.47
C VAL A 133 16.99 14.97 -26.65
N PRO A 134 16.36 14.45 -25.58
CA PRO A 134 15.07 13.78 -25.67
C PRO A 134 13.95 14.78 -26.00
N SER A 135 12.94 14.31 -26.74
CA SER A 135 11.70 15.06 -26.93
C SER A 135 10.81 14.97 -25.69
N ASN A 136 9.82 15.88 -25.55
CA ASN A 136 8.85 15.81 -24.46
C ASN A 136 8.08 14.48 -24.42
N GLU A 137 7.81 13.89 -25.59
CA GLU A 137 7.14 12.59 -25.70
C GLU A 137 7.98 11.47 -25.05
N ILE A 138 9.29 11.49 -25.27
CA ILE A 138 10.22 10.53 -24.65
C ILE A 138 10.32 10.76 -23.13
N LEU A 139 10.29 12.00 -22.67
CA LEU A 139 10.30 12.31 -21.24
C LEU A 139 9.04 11.78 -20.54
N HIS A 140 7.88 11.99 -21.14
CA HIS A 140 6.62 11.44 -20.62
C HIS A 140 6.60 9.91 -20.69
N GLU A 141 7.03 9.32 -21.81
CA GLU A 141 7.16 7.88 -21.96
C GLU A 141 8.03 7.29 -20.84
N LEU A 142 9.20 7.88 -20.58
CA LEU A 142 10.11 7.41 -19.53
C LEU A 142 9.43 7.38 -18.15
N ILE A 143 8.76 8.48 -17.77
CA ILE A 143 8.05 8.59 -16.49
C ILE A 143 6.98 7.50 -16.39
N ASP A 144 6.15 7.36 -17.42
CA ASP A 144 5.05 6.39 -17.43
C ASP A 144 5.56 4.95 -17.35
N ARG A 145 6.64 4.62 -18.08
CA ARG A 145 7.27 3.29 -18.04
C ARG A 145 7.82 2.95 -16.67
N LEU A 146 8.50 3.89 -16.01
CA LEU A 146 9.04 3.69 -14.67
C LEU A 146 7.93 3.48 -13.62
N ILE A 147 6.82 4.24 -13.73
CA ILE A 147 5.63 4.05 -12.89
C ILE A 147 5.02 2.67 -13.13
N GLU A 148 4.90 2.27 -14.40
CA GLU A 148 4.31 0.99 -14.80
C GLU A 148 5.17 -0.20 -14.34
N ILE A 149 6.51 -0.13 -14.42
CA ILE A 149 7.42 -1.16 -13.88
C ILE A 149 7.15 -1.36 -12.38
N ARG A 150 7.03 -0.27 -11.60
CA ARG A 150 6.67 -0.35 -10.18
C ARG A 150 5.32 -1.04 -10.01
N HIS A 151 4.30 -0.64 -10.76
CA HIS A 151 2.96 -1.22 -10.66
C HIS A 151 2.97 -2.72 -10.96
N GLN A 152 3.61 -3.12 -12.06
CA GLN A 152 3.69 -4.52 -12.48
C GLN A 152 4.48 -5.38 -11.49
N TYR A 153 5.58 -4.87 -10.95
CA TYR A 153 6.34 -5.57 -9.90
C TYR A 153 5.46 -5.85 -8.68
N ASN A 154 4.64 -4.89 -8.26
CA ASN A 154 3.73 -5.08 -7.12
C ASN A 154 2.67 -6.15 -7.40
N VAL A 155 2.06 -6.12 -8.59
CA VAL A 155 1.11 -7.17 -9.01
C VAL A 155 1.79 -8.53 -9.06
N TYR A 156 3.03 -8.58 -9.56
CA TYR A 156 3.81 -9.80 -9.62
C TYR A 156 4.14 -10.34 -8.21
N ILE A 157 4.51 -9.51 -7.25
CA ILE A 157 4.78 -9.96 -5.88
C ILE A 157 3.49 -10.34 -5.15
N MET A 158 2.40 -9.59 -5.33
CA MET A 158 1.09 -9.91 -4.75
C MET A 158 0.56 -11.28 -5.16
N THR A 159 0.81 -11.66 -6.41
CA THR A 159 0.36 -12.94 -6.96
C THR A 159 1.32 -14.08 -6.67
N GLU A 160 2.45 -13.87 -5.96
CA GLU A 160 3.44 -14.94 -5.69
C GLU A 160 2.84 -16.09 -4.86
N SER A 161 1.86 -15.78 -4.01
CA SER A 161 1.16 -16.76 -3.17
C SER A 161 0.48 -17.88 -3.97
N VAL A 162 0.02 -17.61 -5.20
CA VAL A 162 -0.66 -18.62 -6.03
C VAL A 162 0.28 -19.69 -6.57
N THR A 163 1.59 -19.46 -6.52
CA THR A 163 2.60 -20.41 -7.01
C THR A 163 2.82 -21.59 -6.05
N GLY A 164 2.36 -21.49 -4.80
CA GLY A 164 2.59 -22.50 -3.77
C GLY A 164 4.07 -22.66 -3.36
N LYS A 165 4.96 -21.77 -3.79
CA LYS A 165 6.41 -21.84 -3.53
C LYS A 165 6.76 -21.76 -2.04
N TYR A 166 5.95 -21.06 -1.26
CA TYR A 166 6.15 -20.86 0.18
C TYR A 166 4.92 -21.26 0.98
N LEU A 167 5.14 -21.63 2.24
CA LEU A 167 4.07 -21.70 3.25
C LEU A 167 3.33 -20.35 3.31
N GLU A 168 2.01 -20.38 3.47
CA GLU A 168 1.14 -19.19 3.42
C GLU A 168 1.66 -18.03 4.29
N ILE A 169 1.98 -18.30 5.55
CA ILE A 169 2.50 -17.29 6.49
C ILE A 169 3.82 -16.69 5.99
N LYS A 170 4.73 -17.51 5.45
CA LYS A 170 6.00 -17.03 4.90
C LYS A 170 5.79 -16.20 3.64
N GLY A 171 4.86 -16.61 2.77
CA GLY A 171 4.47 -15.85 1.58
C GLY A 171 3.88 -14.49 1.94
N GLN A 172 2.98 -14.43 2.92
CA GLN A 172 2.39 -13.20 3.41
C GLN A 172 3.44 -12.26 4.04
N LEU A 173 4.35 -12.81 4.87
CA LEU A 173 5.42 -12.03 5.47
C LEU A 173 6.34 -11.44 4.41
N ARG A 174 6.78 -12.27 3.46
CA ARG A 174 7.61 -11.84 2.33
C ARG A 174 6.94 -10.74 1.52
N PHE A 175 5.66 -10.92 1.17
CA PHE A 175 4.87 -9.92 0.45
C PHE A 175 4.86 -8.58 1.19
N LYS A 176 4.55 -8.60 2.50
CA LYS A 176 4.55 -7.40 3.33
C LYS A 176 5.93 -6.75 3.39
N THR A 177 6.98 -7.51 3.66
CA THR A 177 8.35 -6.98 3.73
C THR A 177 8.79 -6.35 2.41
N ILE A 178 8.46 -6.96 1.26
CA ILE A 178 8.80 -6.39 -0.06
C ILE A 178 8.01 -5.10 -0.30
N LEU A 179 6.70 -5.09 -0.03
CA LEU A 179 5.90 -3.87 -0.15
C LEU A 179 6.41 -2.76 0.77
N GLU A 180 6.68 -3.09 2.03
CA GLU A 180 7.22 -2.12 3.00
C GLU A 180 8.55 -1.54 2.52
N ALA A 181 9.48 -2.38 2.03
CA ALA A 181 10.76 -1.89 1.50
C ALA A 181 10.62 -1.04 0.22
N LEU A 182 9.55 -1.23 -0.55
CA LEU A 182 9.28 -0.47 -1.78
C LEU A 182 8.47 0.80 -1.57
N TYR A 183 7.60 0.83 -0.57
CA TYR A 183 6.64 1.94 -0.35
C TYR A 183 6.98 2.81 0.86
N ILE A 184 7.61 2.26 1.90
CA ILE A 184 7.96 3.05 3.09
C ILE A 184 9.30 3.74 2.83
N ARG A 185 9.25 5.04 2.50
CA ARG A 185 10.41 5.92 2.38
C ARG A 185 10.11 7.29 3.02
N GLY A 186 11.14 7.99 3.49
CA GLY A 186 11.01 9.20 4.29
C GLY A 186 11.00 8.97 5.80
N ASN A 187 10.54 9.96 6.58
CA ASN A 187 10.71 10.10 8.04
C ASN A 187 10.14 8.94 8.88
N GLY A 188 10.85 7.81 8.90
CA GLY A 188 10.65 6.69 9.81
C GLY A 188 9.34 5.91 9.61
N TYR A 189 9.31 4.69 10.14
CA TYR A 189 8.08 3.92 10.26
C TYR A 189 7.02 4.76 10.98
N MET A 190 5.78 4.79 10.51
CA MET A 190 4.70 5.49 11.23
C MET A 190 4.62 5.04 12.69
N HIS A 191 4.92 3.77 12.97
CA HIS A 191 5.07 3.28 14.34
C HIS A 191 6.16 4.02 15.14
N HIS A 192 7.31 4.31 14.53
CA HIS A 192 8.34 5.16 15.14
C HIS A 192 7.92 6.63 15.23
N VAL A 193 7.22 7.17 14.25
CA VAL A 193 6.64 8.53 14.34
C VAL A 193 5.66 8.61 15.51
N TYR A 194 4.78 7.61 15.68
CA TYR A 194 3.88 7.50 16.82
C TYR A 194 4.65 7.37 18.14
N ASN A 195 5.70 6.55 18.19
CA ASN A 195 6.49 6.39 19.41
C ASN A 195 7.23 7.69 19.78
N ILE A 196 7.88 8.34 18.81
CA ILE A 196 8.56 9.64 19.01
C ILE A 196 7.56 10.70 19.45
N TYR A 197 6.38 10.77 18.82
CA TYR A 197 5.33 11.71 19.23
C TYR A 197 4.90 11.43 20.68
N LYS A 198 4.64 10.17 21.04
CA LYS A 198 4.27 9.83 22.42
C LYS A 198 5.38 10.16 23.40
N GLU A 199 6.64 9.87 23.08
CA GLU A 199 7.78 10.20 23.93
C GLU A 199 7.94 11.70 24.15
N LEU A 200 7.75 12.51 23.10
CA LEU A 200 7.87 13.97 23.18
C LEU A 200 6.70 14.63 23.90
N PHE A 201 5.48 14.15 23.69
CA PHE A 201 4.27 14.87 24.11
C PHE A 201 3.54 14.26 25.32
N SER A 202 3.81 13.00 25.70
CA SER A 202 3.16 12.37 26.87
C SER A 202 3.49 13.07 28.19
N GLY A 203 4.69 13.65 28.31
CA GLY A 203 5.08 14.47 29.47
C GLY A 203 4.24 15.75 29.64
N HIS A 204 3.46 16.13 28.62
CA HIS A 204 2.56 17.28 28.65
C HIS A 204 1.08 16.90 28.82
N ASP A 205 0.75 15.62 29.00
CA ASP A 205 -0.64 15.14 29.05
C ASP A 205 -1.46 15.81 30.16
N ASP A 206 -0.88 16.01 31.34
CA ASP A 206 -1.57 16.69 32.45
C ASP A 206 -1.91 18.15 32.11
N MET A 207 -1.01 18.84 31.40
CA MET A 207 -1.23 20.22 30.96
C MET A 207 -2.27 20.28 29.85
N LEU A 208 -2.18 19.39 28.86
CA LEU A 208 -3.12 19.31 27.75
C LEU A 208 -4.54 18.96 28.23
N LYS A 209 -4.65 18.02 29.17
CA LYS A 209 -5.93 17.58 29.73
C LYS A 209 -6.59 18.67 30.57
N ASN A 210 -5.81 19.39 31.38
CA ASN A 210 -6.35 20.46 32.21
C ASN A 210 -6.78 21.70 31.41
N LYS A 211 -6.05 22.06 30.35
CA LYS A 211 -6.34 23.27 29.55
C LYS A 211 -7.28 23.03 28.39
N TYR A 212 -7.18 21.86 27.75
CA TYR A 212 -7.85 21.58 26.47
C TYR A 212 -8.73 20.34 26.50
N GLY A 213 -8.70 19.55 27.58
CA GLY A 213 -9.59 18.41 27.77
C GLY A 213 -9.23 17.15 26.97
N PHE A 214 -8.02 17.08 26.42
CA PHE A 214 -7.51 15.90 25.70
C PHE A 214 -6.04 15.64 26.04
N THR A 215 -5.60 14.41 25.77
CA THR A 215 -4.22 13.93 25.90
C THR A 215 -3.52 13.87 24.54
N SER A 216 -2.19 13.81 24.53
CA SER A 216 -1.39 13.62 23.31
C SER A 216 -1.82 12.39 22.50
N ASN A 217 -2.17 11.27 23.15
CA ASN A 217 -2.71 10.08 22.49
C ASN A 217 -4.04 10.34 21.77
N GLU A 218 -4.96 11.07 22.42
CA GLU A 218 -6.28 11.39 21.84
C GLU A 218 -6.18 12.35 20.66
N ILE A 219 -5.11 13.17 20.59
CA ILE A 219 -4.80 14.00 19.43
C ILE A 219 -4.39 13.11 18.25
N LEU A 220 -3.46 12.18 18.48
CA LEU A 220 -3.00 11.24 17.44
C LEU A 220 -4.15 10.43 16.86
N GLU A 221 -5.04 9.90 17.71
CA GLU A 221 -6.20 9.09 17.29
C GLU A 221 -7.28 9.87 16.53
N ARG A 222 -7.22 11.21 16.52
CA ARG A 222 -8.19 12.07 15.83
C ARG A 222 -7.63 12.76 14.59
N ILE A 223 -6.31 12.92 14.48
CA ILE A 223 -5.65 13.60 13.35
C ILE A 223 -5.25 12.60 12.25
N PHE A 224 -4.96 11.34 12.61
CA PHE A 224 -4.69 10.24 11.69
C PHE A 224 -5.85 9.23 11.69
#